data_AF-A0A7V7EA11-F1
#
_entry.id   AF-A0A7V7EA11-F1
#
_cell.length_a   1.000
_cell.length_b   1.000
_cell.length_c   1.000
_cell.angle_alpha   90.00
_cell.angle_beta   90.00
_cell.angle_gamma   90.00
#
_symmetry.space_group_name_H-M   'P 1'
#
loop_
_entity.id
_entity.type
_entity.pdbx_description
1 polymer ?
#
loop_
_entity_poly.entity_id
_entity_poly.type
_entity_poly.pdbx_seq_one_letter_code
_entity_poly.pdbx_strand_id
1 'polypeptide(L)'
;RASRPAETQDLHRLIRQAIDGAEGPPRAISLSRETAIRPLSVVVAPLAAKAGSQPVAVLLIADPDRLSLPTLETVMRLFDLTEAEGRLALALAQGNRIEDAAEQLGITISSARTYLKRVFSKTGADRQAELVRLIVGAPSLLDLGS
;
A
#
# COMPACT_ATOMS: atom_id res chain seq x y z
N ARG A 1 16.02 0.17 12.84
CA ARG A 1 16.43 1.02 13.98
C ARG A 1 16.31 2.47 13.53
N ALA A 2 15.74 3.35 14.36
CA ALA A 2 15.61 4.76 13.99
C ALA A 2 16.97 5.47 14.11
N SER A 3 17.13 6.57 13.38
CA SER A 3 18.30 7.46 13.47
C SER A 3 18.47 8.08 14.86
N ARG A 4 17.37 8.25 15.61
CA ARG A 4 17.40 8.73 16.99
C ARG A 4 17.25 7.56 17.98
N PRO A 5 18.12 7.44 18.99
CA PRO A 5 18.00 6.41 20.01
C PRO A 5 16.68 6.46 20.79
N ALA A 6 16.14 7.66 21.08
CA ALA A 6 14.87 7.84 21.77
C ALA A 6 13.69 7.25 20.99
N GLU A 7 13.63 7.47 19.68
CA GLU A 7 12.58 6.91 18.81
C GLU A 7 12.64 5.37 18.76
N THR A 8 13.83 4.79 18.84
CA THR A 8 14.00 3.32 18.96
C THR A 8 13.49 2.81 20.31
N GLN A 9 13.78 3.52 21.40
CA GLN A 9 13.28 3.15 22.73
C GLN A 9 11.75 3.26 22.82
N ASP A 10 11.18 4.30 22.21
CA ASP A 10 9.73 4.52 22.15
C ASP A 10 9.02 3.42 21.36
N LEU A 11 9.57 3.03 20.21
CA LEU A 11 9.07 1.88 19.45
C LEU A 11 9.09 0.60 20.30
N HIS A 12 10.23 0.28 20.94
CA HIS A 12 10.32 -0.93 21.77
C HIS A 12 9.34 -0.91 22.95
N ARG A 13 9.12 0.26 23.55
CA ARG A 13 8.14 0.44 24.63
C ARG A 13 6.71 0.19 24.12
N LEU A 14 6.33 0.72 22.96
CA LEU A 14 5.01 0.48 22.38
C LEU A 14 4.79 -0.98 21.97
N ILE A 15 5.82 -1.64 21.43
CA ILE A 15 5.76 -3.07 21.11
C ILE A 15 5.49 -3.89 22.38
N ARG A 16 6.23 -3.63 23.47
CA ARG A 16 5.98 -4.31 24.75
C ARG A 16 4.57 -4.05 25.26
N GLN A 17 4.12 -2.80 25.25
CA GLN A 17 2.75 -2.45 25.67
C GLN A 17 1.67 -3.15 24.84
N ALA A 18 1.88 -3.36 23.54
CA ALA A 18 0.95 -4.10 22.69
C ALA A 18 0.99 -5.62 22.94
N ILE A 19 2.15 -6.17 23.29
CA ILE A 19 2.27 -7.58 23.69
C ILE A 19 1.59 -7.80 25.06
N ASP A 20 1.86 -6.91 26.02
CA ASP A 20 1.36 -7.04 27.40
C ASP A 20 -0.13 -6.66 27.51
N GLY A 21 -0.60 -5.73 26.68
CA GLY A 21 -1.96 -5.20 26.66
C GLY A 21 -2.78 -5.71 25.49
N ALA A 22 -3.31 -6.93 25.62
CA ALA A 22 -4.07 -7.63 24.57
C ALA A 22 -5.33 -6.89 24.04
N GLU A 23 -5.79 -5.82 24.72
CA GLU A 23 -7.00 -5.07 24.38
C GLU A 23 -6.77 -3.54 24.24
N GLY A 24 -5.51 -3.10 24.11
CA GLY A 24 -5.19 -1.68 23.90
C GLY A 24 -5.51 -1.16 22.49
N PRO A 25 -5.84 0.12 22.31
CA PRO A 25 -6.00 0.69 20.97
C PRO A 25 -4.66 0.77 20.22
N PRO A 26 -4.67 0.75 18.87
CA PRO A 26 -3.47 0.98 18.08
C PRO A 26 -2.77 2.32 18.42
N ARG A 27 -1.45 2.33 18.32
CA ARG A 27 -0.59 3.48 18.61
C ARG A 27 0.26 3.80 17.39
N ALA A 28 0.36 5.07 17.02
CA ALA A 28 1.17 5.53 15.89
C ALA A 28 2.40 6.29 16.38
N ILE A 29 3.55 6.08 15.73
CA ILE A 29 4.77 6.88 15.91
C ILE A 29 5.43 7.18 14.57
N SER A 30 6.24 8.22 14.57
CA SER A 30 7.10 8.59 13.45
C SER A 30 8.54 8.14 13.75
N LEU A 31 9.19 7.45 12.81
CA LEU A 31 10.57 6.99 12.94
C LEU A 31 11.47 7.67 11.91
N SER A 32 12.42 8.48 12.38
CA SER A 32 13.37 9.19 11.54
C SER A 32 14.44 8.24 11.01
N ARG A 33 14.82 8.39 9.74
CA ARG A 33 15.85 7.59 9.05
C ARG A 33 17.08 8.42 8.76
N GLU A 34 18.27 7.84 8.86
CA GLU A 34 19.53 8.58 8.60
C GLU A 34 19.64 9.07 7.15
N THR A 35 19.11 8.30 6.20
CA THR A 35 19.31 8.52 4.76
C THR A 35 18.07 9.01 4.02
N ALA A 36 16.94 9.23 4.70
CA ALA A 36 15.68 9.56 4.04
C ALA A 36 15.12 10.90 4.49
N ILE A 37 14.47 11.58 3.54
CA ILE A 37 13.92 12.93 3.75
C ILE A 37 12.69 12.85 4.67
N ARG A 38 11.86 11.82 4.52
CA ARG A 38 10.62 11.67 5.28
C ARG A 38 10.71 10.51 6.28
N PRO A 39 10.17 10.67 7.50
CA PRO A 39 10.16 9.59 8.48
C PRO A 39 9.15 8.49 8.11
N LEU A 40 9.38 7.28 8.59
CA LEU A 40 8.40 6.20 8.49
C LEU A 40 7.25 6.47 9.45
N SER A 41 6.02 6.17 9.02
CA SER A 41 4.87 6.08 9.92
C SER A 41 4.71 4.64 10.36
N VAL A 42 4.72 4.38 11.67
CA VAL A 42 4.56 3.05 12.24
C VAL A 42 3.35 3.00 13.14
N VAL A 43 2.42 2.10 12.86
CA VAL A 43 1.31 1.75 13.75
C VAL A 43 1.64 0.44 14.44
N VAL A 44 1.54 0.42 15.77
CA VAL A 44 1.69 -0.77 16.61
C VAL A 44 0.32 -1.10 17.21
N ALA A 45 -0.16 -2.32 17.00
CA ALA A 45 -1.43 -2.78 17.52
C ALA A 45 -1.26 -4.14 18.22
N PRO A 46 -1.96 -4.40 19.34
CA PRO A 46 -2.06 -5.74 19.89
C PRO A 46 -2.87 -6.63 18.93
N LEU A 47 -2.48 -7.89 18.79
CA LEU A 47 -3.31 -8.90 18.15
C LEU A 47 -3.74 -9.90 19.23
N ALA A 48 -5.05 -9.99 19.42
CA ALA A 48 -5.63 -10.89 20.41
C ALA A 48 -5.16 -12.32 20.18
N ALA A 49 -4.47 -12.87 21.17
CA ALA A 49 -4.01 -14.25 21.16
C ALA A 49 -5.18 -15.19 21.52
N LYS A 50 -5.26 -16.34 20.86
CA LYS A 50 -6.13 -17.43 21.34
C LYS A 50 -5.62 -17.91 22.69
N ALA A 51 -6.52 -18.44 23.53
CA ALA A 51 -6.15 -19.01 24.82
C ALA A 51 -5.00 -20.02 24.67
N GLY A 52 -3.90 -19.81 25.42
CA GLY A 52 -2.69 -20.63 25.36
C GLY A 52 -1.66 -20.22 24.29
N SER A 53 -1.93 -19.19 23.48
CA SER A 53 -0.94 -18.63 22.54
C SER A 53 -0.17 -17.47 23.18
N GLN A 54 1.08 -17.26 22.75
CA GLN A 54 1.84 -16.08 23.17
C GLN A 54 1.22 -14.81 22.57
N PRO A 55 1.09 -13.71 23.34
CA PRO A 55 0.65 -12.42 22.80
C PRO A 55 1.60 -11.92 21.71
N VAL A 56 1.04 -11.31 20.67
CA VAL A 56 1.81 -10.78 19.55
C VAL A 56 1.37 -9.36 19.23
N ALA A 57 2.33 -8.52 18.84
CA ALA A 57 2.07 -7.19 18.30
C ALA A 57 2.18 -7.21 16.78
N VAL A 58 1.28 -6.50 16.11
CA VAL A 58 1.33 -6.24 14.67
C VAL A 58 1.88 -4.84 14.45
N LEU A 59 2.83 -4.74 13.52
CA LEU A 59 3.40 -3.47 13.08
C LEU A 59 2.96 -3.21 11.63
N LEU A 60 2.30 -2.09 11.40
CA LEU A 60 2.06 -1.57 10.06
C LEU A 60 3.03 -0.41 9.83
N ILE A 61 3.87 -0.54 8.79
CA ILE A 61 4.91 0.44 8.47
C ILE A 61 4.60 1.03 7.11
N ALA A 62 4.35 2.34 7.07
CA ALA A 62 4.21 3.10 5.84
C ALA A 62 5.48 3.93 5.60
N ASP A 63 6.12 3.69 4.45
CA ASP A 63 7.25 4.47 3.97
C ASP A 63 6.74 5.51 2.95
N PRO A 64 6.69 6.80 3.30
CA PRO A 64 6.19 7.84 2.40
C PRO A 64 7.09 8.07 1.17
N ASP A 65 8.34 7.61 1.20
CA ASP A 65 9.27 7.73 0.06
C ASP A 65 9.19 6.50 -0.86
N ARG A 66 8.38 5.49 -0.53
CA ARG A 66 8.11 4.33 -1.38
C ARG A 66 6.66 4.35 -1.86
N LEU A 67 6.48 4.41 -3.18
CA LEU A 67 5.18 4.16 -3.79
C LEU A 67 4.86 2.67 -3.64
N SER A 68 4.01 2.34 -2.67
CA SER A 68 3.51 0.97 -2.51
C SER A 68 2.20 0.84 -3.27
N LEU A 69 2.28 0.36 -4.51
CA LEU A 69 1.09 0.00 -5.27
C LEU A 69 0.70 -1.46 -4.96
N PRO A 70 -0.60 -1.81 -5.02
CA PRO A 70 -1.04 -3.19 -4.96
C PRO A 70 -0.44 -4.02 -6.10
N THR A 71 -0.36 -5.34 -5.93
CA THR A 71 0.01 -6.25 -7.02
C THR A 71 -1.01 -6.22 -8.16
N LEU A 72 -0.60 -6.69 -9.34
CA LEU A 72 -1.50 -6.84 -10.50
C LEU A 72 -2.70 -7.73 -10.16
N GLU A 73 -2.46 -8.84 -9.45
CA GLU A 73 -3.51 -9.77 -9.01
C GLU A 73 -4.52 -9.08 -8.09
N THR A 74 -4.04 -8.30 -7.11
CA THR A 74 -4.89 -7.52 -6.21
C THR A 74 -5.72 -6.49 -6.96
N VAL A 75 -5.12 -5.73 -7.89
CA VAL A 75 -5.83 -4.75 -8.72
C VAL A 75 -6.91 -5.44 -9.58
N MET A 76 -6.57 -6.56 -10.22
CA MET A 76 -7.51 -7.32 -11.03
C MET A 76 -8.70 -7.80 -10.21
N ARG A 77 -8.45 -8.36 -9.03
CA ARG A 77 -9.51 -8.89 -8.14
C ARG A 77 -10.41 -7.79 -7.58
N LEU A 78 -9.83 -6.68 -7.12
CA LEU A 78 -10.60 -5.61 -6.47
C LEU A 78 -11.51 -4.85 -7.45
N PHE A 79 -11.10 -4.75 -8.71
CA PHE A 79 -11.76 -3.91 -9.71
C PHE A 79 -12.30 -4.70 -10.91
N ASP A 80 -12.32 -6.04 -10.83
CA ASP A 80 -12.74 -6.95 -11.91
C ASP A 80 -12.08 -6.65 -13.27
N LEU A 81 -10.78 -6.31 -13.22
CA LEU A 81 -10.00 -5.96 -14.41
C LEU A 81 -9.40 -7.20 -15.06
N THR A 82 -9.35 -7.20 -16.38
CA THR A 82 -8.51 -8.15 -17.13
C THR A 82 -7.03 -7.84 -16.90
N GLU A 83 -6.15 -8.77 -17.24
CA GLU A 83 -4.70 -8.57 -17.08
C GLU A 83 -4.19 -7.33 -17.84
N ALA A 84 -4.64 -7.11 -19.07
CA ALA A 84 -4.25 -5.94 -19.87
C ALA A 84 -4.76 -4.62 -19.27
N GLU A 85 -6.00 -4.61 -18.76
CA GLU A 85 -6.58 -3.47 -18.06
C GLU A 85 -5.84 -3.17 -16.76
N GLY A 86 -5.54 -4.19 -15.95
CA GLY A 86 -4.81 -4.07 -14.70
C GLY A 86 -3.38 -3.57 -14.89
N ARG A 87 -2.67 -4.07 -15.90
CA ARG A 87 -1.32 -3.59 -16.27
C ARG A 87 -1.33 -2.12 -16.66
N LEU A 88 -2.31 -1.69 -17.46
CA LEU A 88 -2.49 -0.28 -17.80
C LEU A 88 -2.81 0.57 -16.56
N ALA A 89 -3.74 0.13 -15.73
CA ALA A 89 -4.11 0.81 -14.49
C ALA A 89 -2.90 1.02 -13.56
N LEU A 90 -2.09 -0.02 -13.36
CA LEU A 90 -0.86 0.06 -12.56
C LEU A 90 0.17 1.02 -13.16
N ALA A 91 0.41 0.95 -14.48
CA ALA A 91 1.33 1.87 -15.14
C ALA A 91 0.90 3.33 -14.96
N LEU A 92 -0.40 3.62 -15.06
CA LEU A 92 -0.92 4.97 -14.81
C LEU A 92 -0.82 5.37 -13.32
N ALA A 93 -1.01 4.43 -12.39
CA ALA A 93 -0.85 4.65 -10.95
C ALA A 93 0.61 4.90 -10.53
N GLN A 94 1.58 4.43 -11.31
CA GLN A 94 3.00 4.77 -11.16
C GLN A 94 3.32 6.21 -11.62
N GLY A 95 2.35 6.92 -12.19
CA GLY A 95 2.51 8.30 -12.67
C GLY A 95 2.87 8.42 -14.15
N ASN A 96 2.87 7.32 -14.90
CA ASN A 96 3.11 7.37 -16.34
C ASN A 96 1.98 8.08 -17.09
N ARG A 97 2.31 8.74 -18.19
CA ARG A 97 1.31 9.21 -19.15
C ARG A 97 0.76 8.02 -19.93
N ILE A 98 -0.41 8.17 -20.53
CA ILE A 98 -1.03 7.08 -21.29
C ILE A 98 -0.20 6.67 -22.51
N GLU A 99 0.54 7.63 -23.09
CA GLU A 99 1.47 7.38 -24.19
C GLU A 99 2.62 6.46 -23.74
N ASP A 100 3.29 6.83 -22.64
CA ASP A 100 4.42 6.08 -22.07
C ASP A 100 3.98 4.69 -21.60
N ALA A 101 2.80 4.59 -20.98
CA ALA A 101 2.23 3.31 -20.57
C ALA A 101 1.89 2.40 -21.77
N ALA A 102 1.42 2.98 -22.89
CA ALA A 102 1.15 2.21 -24.09
C ALA A 102 2.44 1.63 -24.69
N GLU A 103 3.49 2.45 -24.77
CA GLU A 103 4.83 2.03 -25.21
C GLU A 103 5.40 0.93 -24.31
N GLN A 104 5.39 1.13 -22.99
CA GLN A 104 5.88 0.16 -22.01
C GLN A 104 5.16 -1.19 -22.11
N LEU A 105 3.86 -1.18 -22.42
CA LEU A 105 3.04 -2.38 -22.53
C LEU A 105 3.04 -2.99 -23.95
N GLY A 106 3.73 -2.37 -24.91
CA GLY A 106 3.79 -2.85 -26.30
C GLY A 106 2.43 -2.78 -27.02
N ILE A 107 1.57 -1.82 -26.67
CA ILE A 107 0.25 -1.62 -27.28
C ILE A 107 0.15 -0.26 -27.96
N THR A 108 -0.79 -0.11 -28.90
CA THR A 108 -1.06 1.19 -29.52
C THR A 108 -1.72 2.14 -28.51
N ILE A 109 -1.53 3.44 -28.70
CA ILE A 109 -2.22 4.47 -27.91
C ILE A 109 -3.75 4.36 -28.02
N SER A 110 -4.28 3.93 -29.17
CA SER A 110 -5.72 3.71 -29.37
C SER A 110 -6.24 2.55 -28.52
N SER A 111 -5.48 1.45 -28.42
CA SER A 111 -5.79 0.33 -27.54
C SER A 111 -5.70 0.74 -26.07
N ALA A 112 -4.66 1.48 -25.67
CA ALA A 112 -4.54 2.02 -24.32
C ALA A 112 -5.75 2.89 -23.93
N ARG A 113 -6.19 3.81 -24.82
CA ARG A 113 -7.40 4.62 -24.59
C ARG A 113 -8.67 3.76 -24.48
N THR A 114 -8.77 2.71 -25.27
CA THR A 114 -9.91 1.76 -25.21
C THR A 114 -9.94 1.01 -23.89
N TYR A 115 -8.80 0.50 -23.44
CA TYR A 115 -8.67 -0.17 -22.15
C TYR A 115 -8.96 0.79 -21.00
N LEU A 116 -8.44 2.02 -21.05
CA LEU A 116 -8.70 3.03 -20.02
C LEU A 116 -10.20 3.34 -19.88
N LYS A 117 -10.94 3.43 -20.99
CA LYS A 117 -12.40 3.60 -20.94
C LYS A 117 -13.11 2.43 -20.24
N ARG A 118 -12.65 1.19 -20.46
CA ARG A 118 -13.19 0.01 -19.78
C ARG A 118 -12.83 0.01 -18.30
N VAL A 119 -11.59 0.37 -17.96
CA VAL A 119 -11.14 0.53 -16.57
C VAL A 119 -12.01 1.55 -15.84
N PHE A 120 -12.26 2.72 -16.44
CA PHE A 120 -13.16 3.73 -15.88
C PHE A 120 -14.56 3.18 -15.64
N SER A 121 -15.13 2.47 -16.62
CA SER A 121 -16.44 1.85 -16.47
C SER A 121 -16.50 0.80 -15.34
N LYS A 122 -15.42 0.06 -15.10
CA LYS A 122 -15.37 -1.00 -14.07
C LYS A 122 -15.05 -0.48 -12.68
N THR A 123 -14.23 0.57 -12.60
CA THR A 123 -13.79 1.19 -11.34
C THR A 123 -14.71 2.31 -10.86
N GLY A 124 -15.58 2.82 -11.73
CA GLY A 124 -16.40 4.00 -11.46
C GLY A 124 -15.63 5.32 -11.47
N ALA A 125 -14.35 5.31 -11.88
CA ALA A 125 -13.55 6.52 -12.01
C ALA A 125 -13.91 7.28 -13.29
N ASP A 126 -14.04 8.60 -13.20
CA ASP A 126 -14.30 9.44 -14.39
C ASP A 126 -13.02 10.06 -14.97
N ARG A 127 -11.94 10.04 -14.19
CA ARG A 127 -10.66 10.68 -14.54
C ARG A 127 -9.48 9.84 -14.07
N GLN A 128 -8.34 9.97 -14.76
CA GLN A 128 -7.12 9.24 -14.41
C GLN A 128 -6.70 9.50 -12.95
N ALA A 129 -6.75 10.74 -12.47
CA ALA A 129 -6.40 11.06 -11.08
C ALA A 129 -7.28 10.32 -10.06
N GLU A 130 -8.55 10.08 -10.37
CA GLU A 130 -9.45 9.30 -9.52
C GLU A 130 -9.11 7.81 -9.54
N LEU A 131 -8.82 7.26 -10.72
CA LEU A 131 -8.31 5.90 -10.84
C LEU A 131 -7.03 5.71 -10.03
N VAL A 132 -6.07 6.64 -10.12
CA VAL A 132 -4.83 6.60 -9.34
C VAL A 132 -5.15 6.61 -7.84
N ARG A 133 -6.07 7.46 -7.38
CA ARG A 133 -6.50 7.48 -5.97
C ARG A 133 -7.08 6.15 -5.51
N LEU A 134 -7.92 5.52 -6.34
CA LEU A 134 -8.50 4.20 -6.03
C LEU A 134 -7.42 3.12 -5.91
N ILE A 135 -6.47 3.09 -6.84
CA ILE A 135 -5.40 2.08 -6.84
C ILE A 135 -4.44 2.30 -5.66
N VAL A 136 -4.04 3.54 -5.38
CA VAL A 136 -3.16 3.86 -4.23
C VAL A 136 -3.85 3.61 -2.89
N GLY A 137 -5.17 3.84 -2.82
CA GLY A 137 -5.97 3.55 -1.63
C GLY A 137 -6.39 2.08 -1.49
N ALA A 138 -6.09 1.23 -2.48
CA ALA A 138 -6.46 -0.17 -2.43
C ALA A 138 -5.67 -0.90 -1.32
N PRO A 139 -6.32 -1.79 -0.56
CA PRO A 139 -5.65 -2.52 0.51
C PRO A 139 -4.57 -3.46 -0.05
N SER A 140 -3.31 -3.09 0.11
CA SER A 140 -2.15 -3.92 -0.23
C SER A 140 -1.90 -5.05 0.77
N LEU A 141 -2.68 -5.14 1.85
CA LEU A 141 -2.60 -6.25 2.81
C LEU A 141 -2.88 -7.60 2.15
N LEU A 142 -3.60 -7.62 1.03
CA LEU A 142 -3.85 -8.81 0.21
C LEU A 142 -2.58 -9.36 -0.46
N ASP A 143 -1.52 -8.54 -0.55
CA ASP A 143 -0.23 -8.93 -1.12
C ASP A 143 0.69 -9.62 -0.09
N LEU A 144 0.25 -9.77 1.17
CA LEU A 144 1.01 -10.46 2.21
C LEU A 144 0.92 -11.98 2.03
N GLY A 145 1.99 -12.59 1.52
CA GLY A 145 2.14 -14.04 1.40
C GLY A 145 1.98 -14.61 -0.01
N SER A 146 1.77 -13.74 -1.02
CA SER A 146 1.90 -14.05 -2.45
C SER A 146 3.35 -14.06 -2.92
#